data_AF-R7H7I0-F1
#
_entry.id   AF-R7H7I0-F1
#
_cell.length_a   1.000
_cell.length_b   1.000
_cell.length_c   1.000
_cell.angle_alpha   90.00
_cell.angle_beta   90.00
_cell.angle_gamma   90.00
#
_symmetry.space_group_name_H-M   'P 1'
#
loop_
_entity.id
_entity.type
_entity.pdbx_description
1 polymer ?
#
loop_
_entity_poly.entity_id
_entity_poly.type
_entity_poly.pdbx_seq_one_letter_code
_entity_poly.pdbx_strand_id
1 'polypeptide(L)'
;MKKEEIIYVRILTVIGASALMALILIFGAGSGLFQRIANGINDNTLQLSNADAAIYSLYYYKGLDVLYRILYAVTVFGLILTAAAMFFKLKGAGIYAVLSSVFAIVTGAYIVLCSIFEGNTALRRIVIYFYLKDVQTVAPEHLLGLHWIAGVFLIVLGVFCLVIVKGTRLDKMKAYSSNSKAACYSIFIPVLMGSMVFEFLRELLISVLCQHGDTYTASAYACIRSYYFEWEWFFDYPYVLYLILTVLGVIVLSKVKLPLPEKLRSAWLVPGILTVIGVVRSIVYLFNAPPLFGYLTFDEKLCDVIESAYPLYMLVYILDMVFLMALVVMILQEQGSTKKILAVCGIATAVSIIGILICGFTAGLPAMYITAAAADVIGLIGLLYRGNIRRSHH
;
A
#
# COMPACT_ATOMS: atom_id res chain seq x y z
N MET A 1 -31.56 -25.76 16.81
CA MET A 1 -31.28 -24.44 16.21
C MET A 1 -32.11 -24.28 14.95
N LYS A 2 -32.85 -23.17 14.84
CA LYS A 2 -33.55 -22.82 13.60
C LYS A 2 -32.53 -22.46 12.52
N LYS A 3 -32.86 -22.71 11.25
CA LYS A 3 -31.96 -22.48 10.09
C LYS A 3 -31.39 -21.05 10.03
N GLU A 4 -32.16 -20.08 10.49
CA GLU A 4 -31.77 -18.65 10.53
C GLU A 4 -30.73 -18.35 11.61
N GLU A 5 -30.81 -19.00 12.78
CA GLU A 5 -29.82 -18.86 13.86
C GLU A 5 -28.45 -19.40 13.41
N ILE A 6 -28.44 -20.49 12.65
CA ILE A 6 -27.20 -21.07 12.09
C ILE A 6 -26.53 -20.10 11.14
N ILE A 7 -27.32 -19.43 10.29
CA ILE A 7 -26.81 -18.43 9.35
C ILE A 7 -26.25 -17.21 10.09
N TYR A 8 -26.96 -16.74 11.13
CA TYR A 8 -26.52 -15.60 11.92
C TYR A 8 -25.18 -15.86 12.62
N VAL A 9 -25.06 -17.02 13.29
CA VAL A 9 -23.81 -17.43 13.94
C VAL A 9 -22.67 -17.48 12.93
N ARG A 10 -22.88 -18.09 11.75
CA ARG A 10 -21.87 -18.15 10.69
C ARG A 10 -21.39 -16.76 10.25
N ILE A 11 -22.30 -15.81 10.06
CA ILE A 11 -21.94 -14.43 9.69
C ILE A 11 -21.10 -13.79 10.80
N LEU A 12 -21.53 -13.91 12.06
CA LEU A 12 -20.82 -13.35 13.20
C LEU A 12 -19.42 -13.96 13.35
N THR A 13 -19.28 -15.26 13.13
CA THR A 13 -17.99 -15.96 13.15
C THR A 13 -17.05 -15.41 12.07
N VAL A 14 -17.53 -15.18 10.84
CA VAL A 14 -16.66 -14.63 9.78
C VAL A 14 -16.26 -13.19 10.11
N ILE A 15 -17.15 -12.37 10.67
CA ILE A 15 -16.82 -11.00 11.12
C ILE A 15 -15.72 -11.06 12.18
N GLY A 16 -15.91 -11.87 13.23
CA GLY A 16 -14.96 -12.01 14.33
C GLY A 16 -13.61 -12.53 13.87
N ALA A 17 -13.59 -13.58 13.03
CA ALA A 17 -12.36 -14.12 12.49
C ALA A 17 -11.64 -13.16 11.53
N SER A 18 -12.39 -12.37 10.71
CA SER A 18 -11.80 -11.35 9.85
C SER A 18 -11.14 -10.23 10.65
N ALA A 19 -11.81 -9.77 11.71
CA ALA A 19 -11.25 -8.76 12.63
C ALA A 19 -10.02 -9.31 13.36
N LEU A 20 -10.08 -10.54 13.85
CA LEU A 20 -8.95 -11.18 14.53
C LEU A 20 -7.72 -11.31 13.61
N MET A 21 -7.90 -11.76 12.37
CA MET A 21 -6.81 -11.82 11.38
C MET A 21 -6.19 -10.43 11.12
N ALA A 22 -7.02 -9.38 11.05
CA ALA A 22 -6.51 -8.02 10.88
C ALA A 22 -5.70 -7.57 12.10
N LEU A 23 -6.15 -7.87 13.32
CA LEU A 23 -5.40 -7.56 14.55
C LEU A 23 -4.07 -8.32 14.62
N ILE A 24 -4.05 -9.60 14.24
CA ILE A 24 -2.83 -10.42 14.19
C ILE A 24 -1.82 -9.80 13.21
N LEU A 25 -2.27 -9.32 12.04
CA LEU A 25 -1.38 -8.65 11.10
C LEU A 25 -0.90 -7.30 11.62
N ILE A 26 -1.79 -6.45 12.13
CA ILE A 26 -1.43 -5.09 12.56
C ILE A 26 -0.50 -5.10 13.78
N PHE A 27 -0.82 -5.89 14.80
CA PHE A 27 -0.09 -5.89 16.07
C PHE A 27 0.94 -7.02 16.20
N GLY A 28 0.75 -8.13 15.49
CA GLY A 28 1.69 -9.25 15.50
C GLY A 28 2.83 -9.03 14.50
N ALA A 29 2.55 -9.21 13.21
CA ALA A 29 3.57 -9.11 12.16
C ALA A 29 3.95 -7.65 11.84
N GLY A 30 2.99 -6.73 11.83
CA GLY A 30 3.12 -5.32 11.45
C GLY A 30 3.39 -5.10 9.96
N SER A 31 3.26 -3.86 9.48
CA SER A 31 3.51 -3.48 8.07
C SER A 31 4.97 -3.57 7.66
N GLY A 32 5.89 -3.23 8.58
CA GLY A 32 7.34 -3.28 8.35
C GLY A 32 7.99 -4.47 9.05
N LEU A 33 7.44 -5.69 8.92
CA LEU A 33 8.01 -6.89 9.54
C LEU A 33 9.49 -7.05 9.14
N PHE A 34 9.73 -7.12 7.84
CA PHE A 34 11.05 -7.37 7.29
C PHE A 34 11.90 -6.09 7.30
N GLN A 35 11.30 -4.91 7.10
CA GLN A 35 11.98 -3.63 7.25
C GLN A 35 12.55 -3.43 8.66
N ARG A 36 11.82 -3.80 9.72
CA ARG A 36 12.34 -3.71 11.10
C ARG A 36 13.52 -4.62 11.35
N ILE A 37 13.50 -5.82 10.77
CA ILE A 37 14.65 -6.74 10.80
C ILE A 37 15.84 -6.12 10.06
N ALA A 38 15.60 -5.56 8.86
CA ALA A 38 16.63 -4.89 8.08
C ALA A 38 17.25 -3.71 8.84
N ASN A 39 16.44 -2.81 9.42
CA ASN A 39 16.92 -1.69 10.22
C ASN A 39 17.73 -2.18 11.44
N GLY A 40 17.24 -3.22 12.13
CA GLY A 40 17.97 -3.82 13.24
C GLY A 40 19.34 -4.41 12.86
N ILE A 41 19.49 -4.94 11.64
CA ILE A 41 20.80 -5.36 11.13
C ILE A 41 21.67 -4.12 10.88
N ASN A 42 21.12 -3.12 10.19
CA ASN A 42 21.83 -1.89 9.83
C ASN A 42 22.41 -1.18 11.05
N ASP A 43 21.61 -1.02 12.10
CA ASP A 43 22.02 -0.28 13.31
C ASP A 43 23.09 -1.02 14.13
N ASN A 44 23.19 -2.35 13.96
CA ASN A 44 24.16 -3.20 14.66
C ASN A 44 25.35 -3.62 13.78
N THR A 45 25.45 -3.12 12.54
CA THR A 45 26.53 -3.49 11.58
C THR A 45 27.94 -3.25 12.14
N LEU A 46 28.13 -2.20 12.95
CA LEU A 46 29.41 -1.88 13.60
C LEU A 46 29.79 -2.85 14.74
N GLN A 47 28.83 -3.61 15.28
CA GLN A 47 29.03 -4.58 16.36
C GLN A 47 29.10 -6.04 15.88
N LEU A 48 28.78 -6.29 14.60
CA LEU A 48 28.87 -7.63 14.02
C LEU A 48 30.32 -7.94 13.64
N SER A 49 30.83 -9.09 14.09
CA SER A 49 32.19 -9.57 13.80
C SER A 49 32.53 -9.71 12.29
N ASN A 50 31.53 -9.67 11.40
CA ASN A 50 31.67 -9.72 9.94
C ASN A 50 30.71 -8.71 9.28
N ALA A 51 31.18 -7.50 8.96
CA ALA A 51 30.38 -6.45 8.33
C ALA A 51 29.81 -6.86 6.96
N ASP A 52 30.56 -7.64 6.17
CA ASP A 52 30.12 -8.09 4.84
C ASP A 52 28.89 -9.02 4.92
N ALA A 53 28.85 -9.93 5.89
CA ALA A 53 27.72 -10.83 6.10
C ALA A 53 26.45 -10.07 6.50
N ALA A 54 26.59 -8.99 7.28
CA ALA A 54 25.49 -8.13 7.71
C ALA A 54 24.85 -7.40 6.52
N ILE A 55 25.67 -6.88 5.59
CA ILE A 55 25.19 -6.20 4.38
C ILE A 55 24.37 -7.17 3.52
N TYR A 56 24.83 -8.40 3.32
CA TYR A 56 24.09 -9.40 2.55
C TYR A 56 22.77 -9.81 3.20
N SER A 57 22.74 -10.00 4.53
CA SER A 57 21.50 -10.23 5.28
C SER A 57 20.54 -9.03 5.17
N LEU A 58 21.03 -7.79 5.23
CA LEU A 58 20.23 -6.58 5.09
C LEU A 58 19.45 -6.56 3.77
N TYR A 59 20.13 -6.76 2.64
CA TYR A 59 19.49 -6.74 1.32
C TYR A 59 18.55 -7.93 1.10
N TYR A 60 18.81 -9.08 1.74
CA TYR A 60 17.89 -10.21 1.74
C TYR A 60 16.53 -9.82 2.34
N TYR A 61 16.49 -9.24 3.54
CA TYR A 61 15.23 -8.85 4.18
C TYR A 61 14.56 -7.66 3.50
N LYS A 62 15.31 -6.69 2.96
CA LYS A 62 14.74 -5.62 2.11
C LYS A 62 14.01 -6.19 0.88
N GLY A 63 14.55 -7.24 0.27
CA GLY A 63 13.91 -7.94 -0.84
C GLY A 63 12.62 -8.68 -0.46
N LEU A 64 12.54 -9.23 0.75
CA LEU A 64 11.31 -9.85 1.26
C LEU A 64 10.26 -8.80 1.64
N ASP A 65 10.67 -7.67 2.20
CA ASP A 65 9.78 -6.58 2.63
C ASP A 65 8.91 -6.06 1.48
N VAL A 66 9.49 -5.97 0.28
CA VAL A 66 8.82 -5.55 -0.95
C VAL A 66 7.49 -6.29 -1.19
N LEU A 67 7.53 -7.63 -1.24
CA LEU A 67 6.36 -8.42 -1.55
C LEU A 67 5.41 -8.50 -0.35
N TYR A 68 5.99 -8.52 0.85
CA TYR A 68 5.23 -8.51 2.09
C TYR A 68 4.35 -7.27 2.24
N ARG A 69 4.87 -6.07 1.98
CA ARG A 69 4.12 -4.82 2.13
C ARG A 69 2.87 -4.77 1.25
N ILE A 70 2.96 -5.26 0.01
CA ILE A 70 1.82 -5.35 -0.90
C ILE A 70 0.78 -6.36 -0.39
N LEU A 71 1.25 -7.55 0.02
CA LEU A 71 0.39 -8.59 0.56
C LEU A 71 -0.31 -8.14 1.85
N TYR A 72 0.44 -7.53 2.77
CA TYR A 72 -0.05 -6.93 4.00
C TYR A 72 -1.14 -5.89 3.71
N ALA A 73 -0.85 -4.95 2.80
CA ALA A 73 -1.75 -3.89 2.39
C ALA A 73 -3.12 -4.40 1.92
N VAL A 74 -3.11 -5.28 0.93
CA VAL A 74 -4.34 -5.84 0.34
C VAL A 74 -5.10 -6.69 1.37
N THR A 75 -4.39 -7.46 2.19
CA THR A 75 -4.98 -8.34 3.19
C THR A 75 -5.66 -7.56 4.31
N VAL A 76 -4.96 -6.61 4.93
CA VAL A 76 -5.51 -5.81 6.04
C VAL A 76 -6.71 -5.00 5.57
N PHE A 77 -6.61 -4.33 4.41
CA PHE A 77 -7.76 -3.62 3.84
C PHE A 77 -8.94 -4.56 3.60
N GLY A 78 -8.69 -5.70 2.95
CA GLY A 78 -9.72 -6.68 2.64
C GLY A 78 -10.43 -7.21 3.88
N LEU A 79 -9.69 -7.52 4.94
CA LEU A 79 -10.22 -8.07 6.20
C LEU A 79 -11.09 -7.06 6.95
N ILE A 80 -10.62 -5.82 7.07
CA ILE A 80 -11.36 -4.73 7.72
C ILE A 80 -12.63 -4.40 6.93
N LEU A 81 -12.51 -4.29 5.61
CA LEU A 81 -13.65 -4.07 4.73
C LEU A 81 -14.67 -5.20 4.83
N THR A 82 -14.21 -6.44 4.91
CA THR A 82 -15.06 -7.63 5.06
C THR A 82 -15.87 -7.56 6.36
N ALA A 83 -15.21 -7.29 7.48
CA ALA A 83 -15.85 -7.17 8.78
C ALA A 83 -16.92 -6.06 8.77
N ALA A 84 -16.56 -4.86 8.28
CA ALA A 84 -17.49 -3.74 8.18
C ALA A 84 -18.65 -4.03 7.21
N ALA A 85 -18.37 -4.60 6.04
CA ALA A 85 -19.36 -4.87 5.02
C ALA A 85 -20.39 -5.90 5.46
N MET A 86 -19.96 -6.96 6.17
CA MET A 86 -20.89 -7.94 6.71
C MET A 86 -21.69 -7.38 7.89
N PHE A 87 -21.05 -6.62 8.79
CA PHE A 87 -21.73 -5.99 9.92
C PHE A 87 -22.84 -5.02 9.47
N PHE A 88 -22.53 -4.14 8.51
CA PHE A 88 -23.46 -3.14 7.98
C PHE A 88 -24.39 -3.66 6.87
N LYS A 89 -24.36 -4.97 6.59
CA LYS A 89 -25.17 -5.65 5.56
C LYS A 89 -25.05 -4.99 4.18
N LEU A 90 -23.81 -4.77 3.74
CA LEU A 90 -23.52 -4.20 2.43
C LEU A 90 -23.69 -5.25 1.32
N LYS A 91 -24.19 -4.79 0.16
CA LYS A 91 -24.25 -5.63 -1.04
C LYS A 91 -22.84 -6.03 -1.45
N GLY A 92 -22.65 -7.29 -1.81
CA GLY A 92 -21.37 -7.85 -2.23
C GLY A 92 -20.46 -8.29 -1.08
N ALA A 93 -20.88 -8.22 0.18
CA ALA A 93 -20.04 -8.58 1.33
C ALA A 93 -19.45 -10.00 1.25
N GLY A 94 -20.18 -10.96 0.67
CA GLY A 94 -19.67 -12.31 0.44
C GLY A 94 -18.46 -12.35 -0.51
N ILE A 95 -18.38 -11.45 -1.49
CA ILE A 95 -17.25 -11.36 -2.41
C ILE A 95 -16.02 -10.81 -1.68
N TYR A 96 -16.20 -9.74 -0.89
CA TYR A 96 -15.14 -9.19 -0.04
C TYR A 96 -14.57 -10.25 0.89
N ALA A 97 -15.46 -11.02 1.54
CA ALA A 97 -15.07 -12.07 2.47
C ALA A 97 -14.28 -13.20 1.81
N VAL A 98 -14.65 -13.62 0.59
CA VAL A 98 -13.87 -14.62 -0.15
C VAL A 98 -12.50 -14.06 -0.51
N LEU A 99 -12.43 -12.85 -1.06
CA LEU A 99 -11.18 -12.29 -1.55
C LEU A 99 -10.20 -12.01 -0.40
N SER A 100 -10.67 -11.41 0.68
CA SER A 100 -9.87 -11.14 1.88
C SER A 100 -9.36 -12.43 2.54
N SER A 101 -10.17 -13.49 2.58
CA SER A 101 -9.75 -14.79 3.10
C SER A 101 -8.66 -15.42 2.24
N VAL A 102 -8.76 -15.33 0.90
CA VAL A 102 -7.72 -15.82 -0.02
C VAL A 102 -6.42 -15.04 0.18
N PHE A 103 -6.48 -13.71 0.24
CA PHE A 103 -5.29 -12.90 0.50
C PHE A 103 -4.69 -13.16 1.88
N ALA A 104 -5.51 -13.39 2.92
CA ALA A 104 -5.01 -13.79 4.24
C ALA A 104 -4.24 -15.12 4.19
N ILE A 105 -4.72 -16.10 3.45
CA ILE A 105 -4.01 -17.38 3.25
C ILE A 105 -2.70 -17.16 2.50
N VAL A 106 -2.70 -16.37 1.41
CA VAL A 106 -1.50 -16.09 0.61
C VAL A 106 -0.45 -15.35 1.44
N THR A 107 -0.86 -14.32 2.19
CA THR A 107 0.02 -13.55 3.08
C THR A 107 0.56 -14.43 4.21
N GLY A 108 -0.29 -15.25 4.82
CA GLY A 108 0.15 -16.19 5.86
C GLY A 108 1.14 -17.23 5.33
N ALA A 109 0.87 -17.80 4.14
CA ALA A 109 1.77 -18.71 3.46
C ALA A 109 3.10 -18.03 3.13
N TYR A 110 3.08 -16.79 2.66
CA TYR A 110 4.30 -16.03 2.39
C TYR A 110 5.17 -15.87 3.64
N ILE A 111 4.60 -15.48 4.78
CA ILE A 111 5.35 -15.34 6.05
C ILE A 111 5.96 -16.69 6.47
N VAL A 112 5.18 -17.78 6.40
CA VAL A 112 5.65 -19.13 6.76
C VAL A 112 6.76 -19.60 5.83
N LEU A 113 6.60 -19.43 4.51
CA LEU A 113 7.61 -19.81 3.53
C LEU A 113 8.90 -19.01 3.72
N CYS A 114 8.81 -17.71 4.01
CA CYS A 114 10.00 -16.89 4.32
C CYS A 114 10.75 -17.42 5.54
N SER A 115 10.04 -17.87 6.58
CA SER A 115 10.67 -18.46 7.77
C SER A 115 11.31 -19.82 7.48
N ILE A 116 10.65 -20.68 6.68
CA ILE A 116 11.20 -22.00 6.32
C ILE A 116 12.46 -21.84 5.44
N PHE A 117 12.43 -20.91 4.48
CA PHE A 117 13.52 -20.69 3.53
C PHE A 117 14.56 -19.68 4.01
N GLU A 118 14.44 -19.17 5.23
CA GLU A 118 15.37 -18.20 5.80
C GLU A 118 16.81 -18.74 5.84
N GLY A 119 16.98 -20.05 6.04
CA GLY A 119 18.27 -20.73 6.02
C GLY A 119 18.75 -21.18 4.63
N ASN A 120 17.96 -20.99 3.57
CA ASN A 120 18.30 -21.49 2.24
C ASN A 120 19.27 -20.54 1.53
N THR A 121 20.51 -20.99 1.38
CA THR A 121 21.60 -20.21 0.76
C THR A 121 21.35 -19.88 -0.71
N ALA A 122 20.68 -20.76 -1.47
CA ALA A 122 20.36 -20.52 -2.87
C ALA A 122 19.32 -19.41 -3.03
N LEU A 123 18.26 -19.45 -2.20
CA LEU A 123 17.20 -18.43 -2.22
C LEU A 123 17.75 -17.06 -1.76
N ARG A 124 18.58 -17.04 -0.71
CA ARG A 124 19.29 -15.82 -0.30
C ARG A 124 20.12 -15.25 -1.44
N ARG A 125 20.91 -16.08 -2.13
CA ARG A 125 21.73 -15.63 -3.27
C ARG A 125 20.88 -15.02 -4.38
N ILE A 126 19.74 -15.61 -4.72
CA ILE A 126 18.83 -15.08 -5.76
C ILE A 126 18.30 -13.70 -5.37
N VAL A 127 17.80 -13.56 -4.13
CA VAL A 127 17.23 -12.29 -3.65
C VAL A 127 18.32 -11.22 -3.55
N ILE A 128 19.48 -11.56 -2.99
CA ILE A 128 20.62 -10.63 -2.87
C ILE A 128 21.12 -10.21 -4.25
N TYR A 129 21.25 -11.14 -5.20
CA TYR A 129 21.74 -10.86 -6.55
C TYR A 129 20.94 -9.77 -7.27
N PHE A 130 19.65 -9.66 -6.96
CA PHE A 130 18.80 -8.60 -7.48
C PHE A 130 19.29 -7.19 -7.09
N TYR A 131 19.90 -7.05 -5.91
CA TYR A 131 20.38 -5.78 -5.36
C TYR A 131 21.91 -5.62 -5.43
N LEU A 132 22.66 -6.69 -5.20
CA LEU A 132 24.13 -6.74 -5.17
C LEU A 132 24.62 -7.79 -6.17
N LYS A 133 25.21 -7.35 -7.28
CA LYS A 133 25.65 -8.23 -8.38
C LYS A 133 26.77 -9.21 -7.98
N ASP A 134 27.55 -8.89 -6.93
CA ASP A 134 28.59 -9.75 -6.38
C ASP A 134 28.20 -10.31 -5.00
N VAL A 135 27.95 -11.62 -4.94
CA VAL A 135 27.57 -12.32 -3.70
C VAL A 135 28.72 -13.21 -3.24
N GLN A 136 29.53 -12.71 -2.30
CA GLN A 136 30.71 -13.40 -1.78
C GLN A 136 30.39 -14.27 -0.56
N THR A 137 29.59 -13.76 0.39
CA THR A 137 29.28 -14.45 1.66
C THR A 137 27.79 -14.54 1.91
N VAL A 138 27.27 -15.75 2.13
CA VAL A 138 25.87 -15.98 2.52
C VAL A 138 25.86 -16.70 3.86
N ALA A 139 25.80 -15.93 4.94
CA ALA A 139 25.60 -16.49 6.28
C ALA A 139 24.09 -16.69 6.49
N PRO A 140 23.62 -17.91 6.79
CA PRO A 140 22.23 -18.13 7.18
C PRO A 140 22.02 -17.59 8.60
N GLU A 141 21.15 -16.60 8.73
CA GLU A 141 20.70 -16.06 10.02
C GLU A 141 19.20 -16.32 10.17
N HIS A 142 18.71 -16.51 11.40
CA HIS A 142 17.29 -16.79 11.68
C HIS A 142 16.72 -15.64 12.51
N LEU A 143 16.37 -14.55 11.84
CA LEU A 143 15.94 -13.29 12.45
C LEU A 143 14.42 -13.12 12.42
N LEU A 144 13.68 -13.94 11.66
CA LEU A 144 12.22 -13.90 11.66
C LEU A 144 11.59 -14.35 12.99
N GLY A 145 12.31 -15.10 13.81
CA GLY A 145 11.85 -15.52 15.14
C GLY A 145 10.49 -16.22 15.12
N LEU A 146 9.57 -15.83 16.00
CA LEU A 146 8.23 -16.44 16.16
C LEU A 146 7.15 -15.88 15.20
N HIS A 147 7.49 -14.99 14.27
CA HIS A 147 6.50 -14.36 13.39
C HIS A 147 5.81 -15.35 12.43
N TRP A 148 6.39 -16.53 12.20
CA TRP A 148 5.75 -17.62 11.43
C TRP A 148 4.43 -18.08 12.05
N ILE A 149 4.27 -17.95 13.37
CA ILE A 149 3.03 -18.29 14.08
C ILE A 149 1.86 -17.44 13.57
N ALA A 150 2.09 -16.14 13.36
CA ALA A 150 1.08 -15.26 12.77
C ALA A 150 0.66 -15.74 11.38
N GLY A 151 1.62 -16.20 10.58
CA GLY A 151 1.36 -16.79 9.27
C GLY A 151 0.48 -18.04 9.33
N VAL A 152 0.74 -18.95 10.27
CA VAL A 152 -0.08 -20.16 10.48
C VAL A 152 -1.51 -19.80 10.88
N PHE A 153 -1.69 -18.87 11.83
CA PHE A 153 -3.02 -18.41 12.22
C PHE A 153 -3.80 -17.79 11.06
N LEU A 154 -3.15 -17.01 10.20
CA LEU A 154 -3.78 -16.44 9.01
C LEU A 154 -4.25 -17.51 8.03
N ILE A 155 -3.45 -18.56 7.82
CA ILE A 155 -3.83 -19.68 6.95
C ILE A 155 -5.06 -20.41 7.54
N VAL A 156 -4.99 -20.80 8.82
CA VAL A 156 -6.05 -21.57 9.47
C VAL A 156 -7.36 -20.78 9.51
N LEU A 157 -7.32 -19.53 9.99
CA LEU A 157 -8.51 -18.68 10.07
C LEU A 157 -9.02 -18.28 8.67
N GLY A 158 -8.13 -18.05 7.71
CA GLY A 158 -8.49 -17.74 6.33
C GLY A 158 -9.23 -18.90 5.65
N VAL A 159 -8.72 -20.13 5.77
CA VAL A 159 -9.38 -21.33 5.24
C VAL A 159 -10.74 -21.53 5.93
N PHE A 160 -10.78 -21.37 7.26
CA PHE A 160 -12.01 -21.48 8.04
C PHE A 160 -13.08 -20.48 7.59
N CYS A 161 -12.73 -19.20 7.45
CA CYS A 161 -13.62 -18.17 6.91
C CYS A 161 -14.12 -18.52 5.50
N LEU A 162 -13.23 -18.98 4.62
CA LEU A 162 -13.56 -19.31 3.24
C LEU A 162 -14.60 -20.44 3.16
N VAL A 163 -14.43 -21.49 3.99
CA VAL A 163 -15.38 -22.61 4.09
C VAL A 163 -16.74 -22.12 4.58
N ILE A 164 -16.78 -21.29 5.63
CA ILE A 164 -18.04 -20.76 6.17
C ILE A 164 -18.75 -19.87 5.15
N VAL A 165 -18.04 -18.96 4.49
CA VAL A 165 -18.62 -18.04 3.51
C VAL A 165 -19.23 -18.81 2.34
N LYS A 166 -18.50 -19.79 1.78
CA LYS A 166 -19.02 -20.65 0.71
C LYS A 166 -20.20 -21.50 1.17
N GLY A 167 -20.12 -22.07 2.38
CA GLY A 167 -21.18 -22.90 2.97
C GLY A 167 -22.45 -22.11 3.31
N THR A 168 -22.34 -20.80 3.54
CA THR A 168 -23.47 -19.91 3.87
C THR A 168 -24.19 -19.39 2.63
N ARG A 169 -23.55 -19.43 1.45
CA ARG A 169 -24.11 -18.90 0.18
C ARG A 169 -24.63 -17.47 0.34
N LEU A 170 -23.81 -16.60 0.94
CA LEU A 170 -24.15 -15.19 1.21
C LEU A 170 -24.58 -14.45 -0.07
N ASP A 171 -24.02 -14.83 -1.21
CA ASP A 171 -24.35 -14.31 -2.53
C ASP A 171 -25.81 -14.56 -2.95
N LYS A 172 -26.48 -15.56 -2.37
CA LYS A 172 -27.91 -15.85 -2.61
C LYS A 172 -28.85 -15.10 -1.68
N MET A 173 -28.34 -14.48 -0.62
CA MET A 173 -29.16 -13.72 0.31
C MET A 173 -29.42 -12.32 -0.23
N LYS A 174 -30.69 -11.91 -0.31
CA LYS A 174 -31.10 -10.59 -0.83
C LYS A 174 -30.39 -9.41 -0.14
N ALA A 175 -30.03 -9.57 1.14
CA ALA A 175 -29.30 -8.55 1.90
C ALA A 175 -27.85 -8.33 1.42
N TYR A 176 -27.20 -9.39 0.89
CA TYR A 176 -25.78 -9.39 0.55
C TYR A 176 -25.51 -9.59 -0.95
N SER A 177 -26.52 -9.96 -1.74
CA SER A 177 -26.40 -10.09 -3.19
C SER A 177 -26.17 -8.73 -3.84
N SER A 178 -25.05 -8.57 -4.55
CA SER A 178 -24.82 -7.39 -5.40
C SER A 178 -25.40 -7.63 -6.80
N ASN A 179 -25.96 -6.58 -7.40
CA ASN A 179 -26.40 -6.59 -8.79
C ASN A 179 -25.21 -6.62 -9.78
N SER A 180 -24.03 -6.16 -9.34
CA SER A 180 -22.81 -6.13 -10.16
C SER A 180 -21.61 -6.63 -9.37
N LYS A 181 -21.07 -7.79 -9.76
CA LYS A 181 -19.83 -8.33 -9.18
C LYS A 181 -18.64 -7.45 -9.50
N ALA A 182 -18.58 -6.87 -10.71
CA ALA A 182 -17.47 -6.01 -11.14
C ALA A 182 -17.37 -4.72 -10.31
N ALA A 183 -18.50 -4.12 -9.94
CA ALA A 183 -18.52 -2.95 -9.06
C ALA A 183 -18.08 -3.29 -7.63
N CYS A 184 -18.33 -4.52 -7.19
CA CYS A 184 -17.82 -5.01 -5.90
C CYS A 184 -16.29 -5.11 -5.93
N TYR A 185 -15.73 -5.78 -6.94
CA TYR A 185 -14.28 -5.92 -7.07
C TYR A 185 -13.54 -4.60 -7.26
N SER A 186 -14.19 -3.56 -7.79
CA SER A 186 -13.52 -2.28 -8.06
C SER A 186 -12.99 -1.58 -6.81
N ILE A 187 -13.49 -1.89 -5.62
CA ILE A 187 -13.02 -1.28 -4.36
C ILE A 187 -11.56 -1.62 -4.02
N PHE A 188 -11.00 -2.67 -4.63
CA PHE A 188 -9.58 -3.02 -4.49
C PHE A 188 -8.68 -2.27 -5.46
N ILE A 189 -9.21 -1.61 -6.50
CA ILE A 189 -8.41 -0.86 -7.48
C ILE A 189 -7.61 0.27 -6.80
N PRO A 190 -8.18 1.09 -5.90
CA PRO A 190 -7.41 2.12 -5.19
C PRO A 190 -6.30 1.54 -4.32
N VAL A 191 -6.54 0.38 -3.70
CA VAL A 191 -5.54 -0.29 -2.87
C VAL A 191 -4.38 -0.76 -3.71
N LEU A 192 -4.65 -1.38 -4.87
CA LEU A 192 -3.62 -1.78 -5.82
C LEU A 192 -2.88 -0.56 -6.37
N MET A 193 -3.58 0.52 -6.71
CA MET A 193 -2.93 1.75 -7.17
C MET A 193 -1.99 2.33 -6.10
N GLY A 194 -2.48 2.51 -4.86
CA GLY A 194 -1.69 3.09 -3.78
C GLY A 194 -0.52 2.21 -3.36
N SER A 195 -0.76 0.92 -3.09
CA SER A 195 0.29 0.02 -2.58
C SER A 195 1.23 -0.53 -3.65
N MET A 196 0.72 -0.92 -4.82
CA MET A 196 1.54 -1.57 -5.85
C MET A 196 2.19 -0.55 -6.78
N VAL A 197 1.48 0.51 -7.18
CA VAL A 197 2.02 1.50 -8.14
C VAL A 197 2.77 2.60 -7.41
N PHE A 198 2.10 3.33 -6.52
CA PHE A 198 2.68 4.52 -5.88
C PHE A 198 3.76 4.14 -4.86
N GLU A 199 3.46 3.26 -3.91
CA GLU A 199 4.42 2.86 -2.87
C GLU A 199 5.52 1.94 -3.34
N PHE A 200 5.23 1.02 -4.27
CA PHE A 200 6.18 -0.02 -4.65
C PHE A 200 6.84 0.21 -5.99
N LEU A 201 6.07 0.20 -7.09
CA LEU A 201 6.64 0.16 -8.43
C LEU A 201 7.44 1.42 -8.77
N ARG A 202 6.90 2.60 -8.44
CA ARG A 202 7.61 3.88 -8.62
C ARG A 202 8.85 3.95 -7.76
N GLU A 203 8.70 3.63 -6.48
CA GLU A 203 9.77 3.70 -5.51
C GLU A 203 10.92 2.76 -5.87
N LEU A 204 10.61 1.52 -6.24
CA LEU A 204 11.60 0.56 -6.71
C LEU A 204 12.33 1.08 -7.95
N LEU A 205 11.59 1.57 -8.93
CA LEU A 205 12.15 2.05 -10.17
C LEU A 205 13.09 3.23 -9.96
N ILE A 206 12.67 4.22 -9.16
CA ILE A 206 13.48 5.39 -8.80
C ILE A 206 14.72 4.93 -8.02
N SER A 207 14.57 4.03 -7.04
CA SER A 207 15.70 3.52 -6.26
C SER A 207 16.76 2.84 -7.12
N VAL A 208 16.35 2.01 -8.08
CA VAL A 208 17.25 1.28 -8.98
C VAL A 208 17.95 2.26 -9.93
N LEU A 209 17.22 3.24 -10.47
CA LEU A 209 17.78 4.25 -11.37
C LEU A 209 18.76 5.18 -10.65
N CYS A 210 18.44 5.60 -9.42
CA CYS A 210 19.36 6.36 -8.57
C CYS A 210 20.65 5.60 -8.29
N GLN A 211 20.58 4.29 -8.03
CA GLN A 211 21.77 3.45 -7.81
C GLN A 211 22.62 3.26 -9.07
N HIS A 212 22.01 3.31 -10.26
CA HIS A 212 22.74 3.26 -11.55
C HIS A 212 23.21 4.64 -12.02
N GLY A 213 22.74 5.71 -11.39
CA GLY A 213 23.11 7.09 -11.67
C GLY A 213 24.44 7.49 -11.04
N ASP A 214 24.61 8.78 -10.83
CA ASP A 214 25.77 9.31 -10.11
C ASP A 214 25.62 9.16 -8.59
N THR A 215 26.75 9.21 -7.87
CA THR A 215 26.77 9.09 -6.41
C THR A 215 25.91 10.15 -5.71
N TYR A 216 25.78 11.33 -6.33
CA TYR A 216 24.95 12.43 -5.85
C TYR A 216 23.46 12.12 -5.90
N THR A 217 22.93 11.56 -7.00
CA THR A 217 21.50 11.19 -7.08
C THR A 217 21.13 10.04 -6.14
N ALA A 218 22.02 9.05 -5.99
CA ALA A 218 21.83 7.98 -5.01
C ALA A 218 21.77 8.52 -3.57
N SER A 219 22.71 9.40 -3.22
CA SER A 219 22.80 10.00 -1.88
C SER A 219 21.64 10.96 -1.62
N ALA A 220 21.24 11.75 -2.62
CA ALA A 220 20.10 12.65 -2.51
C ALA A 220 18.79 11.89 -2.29
N TYR A 221 18.56 10.81 -3.04
CA TYR A 221 17.39 9.95 -2.86
C TYR A 221 17.36 9.32 -1.46
N ALA A 222 18.49 8.79 -0.98
CA ALA A 222 18.58 8.22 0.36
C ALA A 222 18.32 9.27 1.46
N CYS A 223 18.84 10.48 1.29
CA CYS A 223 18.62 11.59 2.22
C CYS A 223 17.15 12.01 2.26
N ILE A 224 16.52 12.22 1.09
CA ILE A 224 15.09 12.55 1.00
C ILE A 224 14.27 11.47 1.72
N ARG A 225 14.51 10.19 1.43
CA ARG A 225 13.70 9.11 2.01
C ARG A 225 13.91 8.91 3.52
N SER A 226 15.16 8.97 3.98
CA SER A 226 15.49 8.59 5.36
C SER A 226 15.46 9.80 6.31
N TYR A 227 15.99 10.95 5.89
CA TYR A 227 16.10 12.12 6.75
C TYR A 227 14.81 12.96 6.78
N TYR A 228 14.12 13.12 5.64
CA TYR A 228 12.93 13.97 5.58
C TYR A 228 11.63 13.23 5.92
N PHE A 229 11.55 11.92 5.75
CA PHE A 229 10.27 11.20 5.83
C PHE A 229 10.23 10.01 6.78
N GLU A 230 11.37 9.39 7.09
CA GLU A 230 11.40 8.27 8.02
C GLU A 230 10.94 8.76 9.41
N TRP A 231 10.05 8.00 10.05
CA TRP A 231 9.48 8.30 11.37
C TRP A 231 8.59 9.55 11.46
N GLU A 232 8.39 10.26 10.35
CA GLU A 232 7.50 11.41 10.32
C GLU A 232 6.04 10.98 10.28
N TRP A 233 5.31 11.40 11.32
CA TRP A 233 3.90 11.13 11.45
C TRP A 233 3.15 11.65 10.21
N PHE A 234 2.37 10.75 9.58
CA PHE A 234 1.64 10.92 8.32
C PHE A 234 2.38 10.51 7.04
N PHE A 235 3.70 10.68 6.96
CA PHE A 235 4.47 10.32 5.76
C PHE A 235 5.02 8.89 5.78
N ASP A 236 5.26 8.36 6.98
CA ASP A 236 5.71 6.98 7.17
C ASP A 236 4.56 5.94 7.11
N TYR A 237 3.30 6.40 7.10
CA TYR A 237 2.16 5.49 7.01
C TYR A 237 1.88 5.07 5.56
N PRO A 238 1.59 3.77 5.31
CA PRO A 238 1.21 3.33 3.97
C PRO A 238 -0.13 3.96 3.56
N TYR A 239 -0.29 4.29 2.27
CA TYR A 239 -1.53 4.78 1.66
C TYR A 239 -2.73 3.87 1.95
N VAL A 240 -2.48 2.60 2.23
CA VAL A 240 -3.52 1.65 2.62
C VAL A 240 -4.24 2.06 3.90
N LEU A 241 -3.53 2.63 4.88
CA LEU A 241 -4.15 3.15 6.10
C LEU A 241 -5.15 4.28 5.75
N TYR A 242 -4.72 5.21 4.90
CA TYR A 242 -5.57 6.28 4.37
C TYR A 242 -6.82 5.71 3.67
N LEU A 243 -6.66 4.68 2.83
CA LEU A 243 -7.78 4.03 2.14
C LEU A 243 -8.73 3.30 3.11
N ILE A 244 -8.21 2.63 4.14
CA ILE A 244 -9.02 1.97 5.17
C ILE A 244 -9.88 3.01 5.91
N LEU A 245 -9.27 4.08 6.40
CA LEU A 245 -9.96 5.16 7.12
C LEU A 245 -11.02 5.80 6.25
N THR A 246 -10.69 6.03 4.97
CA THR A 246 -11.60 6.60 4.00
C THR A 246 -12.84 5.72 3.79
N VAL A 247 -12.64 4.44 3.48
CA VAL A 247 -13.75 3.52 3.17
C VAL A 247 -14.60 3.25 4.41
N LEU A 248 -13.98 3.03 5.58
CA LEU A 248 -14.71 2.86 6.83
C LEU A 248 -15.53 4.09 7.20
N GLY A 249 -14.94 5.28 7.11
CA GLY A 249 -15.65 6.52 7.39
C GLY A 249 -16.85 6.70 6.46
N VAL A 250 -16.69 6.40 5.16
CA VAL A 250 -17.82 6.45 4.21
C VAL A 250 -18.91 5.46 4.59
N ILE A 251 -18.55 4.22 4.96
CA ILE A 251 -19.52 3.19 5.37
C ILE A 251 -20.30 3.65 6.61
N VAL A 252 -19.61 4.14 7.64
CA VAL A 252 -20.25 4.63 8.87
C VAL A 252 -21.18 5.81 8.56
N LEU A 253 -20.69 6.81 7.83
CA LEU A 253 -21.45 8.00 7.45
C LEU A 253 -22.62 7.70 6.50
N SER A 254 -22.57 6.60 5.75
CA SER A 254 -23.70 6.16 4.91
C SER A 254 -24.87 5.60 5.73
N LYS A 255 -24.61 5.17 6.97
CA LYS A 255 -25.60 4.59 7.88
C LYS A 255 -26.07 5.57 8.94
N VAL A 256 -25.21 6.50 9.35
CA VAL A 256 -25.58 7.61 10.23
C VAL A 256 -26.27 8.68 9.36
N LYS A 257 -27.58 8.90 9.56
CA LYS A 257 -28.31 9.99 8.90
C LYS A 257 -27.84 11.33 9.47
N LEU A 258 -26.76 11.89 8.94
CA LEU A 258 -26.39 13.26 9.22
C LEU A 258 -27.20 14.22 8.34
N PRO A 259 -27.67 15.36 8.88
CA PRO A 259 -28.37 16.39 8.13
C PRO A 259 -27.37 17.21 7.29
N LEU A 260 -26.75 16.56 6.31
CA LEU A 260 -25.80 17.17 5.38
C LEU A 260 -26.46 17.40 4.01
N PRO A 261 -26.05 18.43 3.25
CA PRO A 261 -26.56 18.65 1.90
C PRO A 261 -26.33 17.42 1.02
N GLU A 262 -27.30 17.02 0.19
CA GLU A 262 -27.20 15.81 -0.65
C GLU A 262 -25.95 15.79 -1.57
N LYS A 263 -25.45 16.97 -1.98
CA LYS A 263 -24.23 17.12 -2.77
C LYS A 263 -22.94 16.83 -1.99
N LEU A 264 -22.98 16.98 -0.66
CA LEU A 264 -21.89 16.77 0.30
C LEU A 264 -22.04 15.42 1.04
N ARG A 265 -22.80 14.48 0.47
CA ARG A 265 -22.97 13.13 1.03
C ARG A 265 -21.60 12.47 1.21
N SER A 266 -21.49 11.61 2.23
CA SER A 266 -20.29 10.94 2.76
C SER A 266 -19.15 10.58 1.79
N ALA A 267 -19.48 10.27 0.53
CA ALA A 267 -18.55 9.86 -0.52
C ALA A 267 -17.46 10.90 -0.86
N TRP A 268 -17.69 12.21 -0.75
CA TRP A 268 -16.63 13.22 -0.93
C TRP A 268 -16.06 13.71 0.41
N LEU A 269 -16.88 13.69 1.47
CA LEU A 269 -16.55 14.33 2.74
C LEU A 269 -15.42 13.59 3.45
N VAL A 270 -15.48 12.26 3.55
CA VAL A 270 -14.43 11.49 4.25
C VAL A 270 -13.12 11.44 3.46
N PRO A 271 -13.12 11.03 2.16
CA PRO A 271 -11.88 11.04 1.39
C PRO A 271 -11.30 12.46 1.31
N GLY A 272 -12.17 13.47 1.14
CA GLY A 272 -11.77 14.87 1.04
C GLY A 272 -11.11 15.39 2.31
N ILE A 273 -11.69 15.17 3.50
CA ILE A 273 -11.08 15.61 4.76
C ILE A 273 -9.71 14.97 4.96
N LEU A 274 -9.58 13.66 4.76
CA LEU A 274 -8.31 12.96 4.93
C LEU A 274 -7.26 13.44 3.90
N THR A 275 -7.68 13.71 2.67
CA THR A 275 -6.80 14.30 1.64
C THR A 275 -6.35 15.69 2.05
N VAL A 276 -7.27 16.55 2.51
CA VAL A 276 -6.96 17.92 2.95
C VAL A 276 -5.97 17.91 4.11
N ILE A 277 -6.15 17.03 5.11
CA ILE A 277 -5.18 16.87 6.20
C ILE A 277 -3.80 16.54 5.64
N GLY A 278 -3.72 15.60 4.70
CA GLY A 278 -2.46 15.21 4.09
C GLY A 278 -1.82 16.30 3.24
N VAL A 279 -2.62 17.03 2.47
CA VAL A 279 -2.15 18.16 1.65
C VAL A 279 -1.66 19.30 2.53
N VAL A 280 -2.41 19.67 3.57
CA VAL A 280 -2.00 20.72 4.51
C VAL A 280 -0.70 20.33 5.20
N ARG A 281 -0.58 19.09 5.70
CA ARG A 281 0.67 18.61 6.30
C ARG A 281 1.82 18.64 5.30
N SER A 282 1.58 18.23 4.05
CA SER A 282 2.58 18.26 2.97
C SER A 282 3.05 19.68 2.67
N ILE A 283 2.13 20.64 2.61
CA ILE A 283 2.45 22.06 2.39
C ILE A 283 3.26 22.62 3.57
N VAL A 284 2.85 22.32 4.81
CA VAL A 284 3.60 22.76 6.00
C VAL A 284 5.02 22.21 5.99
N TYR A 285 5.20 20.95 5.62
CA TYR A 285 6.52 20.32 5.56
C TYR A 285 7.37 20.89 4.41
N LEU A 286 6.73 21.18 3.26
CA LEU A 286 7.38 21.83 2.11
C LEU A 286 7.99 23.18 2.47
N PHE A 287 7.28 24.00 3.25
CA PHE A 287 7.76 25.33 3.68
C PHE A 287 8.62 25.31 4.95
N ASN A 288 8.69 24.20 5.67
CA ASN A 288 9.52 24.02 6.87
C ASN A 288 10.46 22.83 6.69
N ALA A 289 11.12 22.76 5.53
CA ALA A 289 12.06 21.68 5.23
C ALA A 289 13.21 21.68 6.26
N PRO A 290 13.53 20.53 6.89
CA PRO A 290 14.72 20.36 7.70
C PRO A 290 15.98 20.92 7.01
N PRO A 291 16.81 21.73 7.70
CA PRO A 291 18.04 22.25 7.13
C PRO A 291 19.05 21.11 6.88
N LEU A 292 19.68 21.13 5.71
CA LEU A 292 20.68 20.15 5.27
C LEU A 292 22.11 20.66 5.42
N PHE A 293 22.38 21.82 4.81
CA PHE A 293 23.71 22.39 4.74
C PHE A 293 24.19 22.79 6.14
N GLY A 294 25.36 22.29 6.52
CA GLY A 294 25.97 22.54 7.84
C GLY A 294 25.44 21.69 8.99
N TYR A 295 24.38 20.89 8.76
CA TYR A 295 23.87 19.93 9.74
C TYR A 295 24.16 18.48 9.35
N LEU A 296 23.83 18.10 8.11
CA LEU A 296 24.00 16.73 7.62
C LEU A 296 25.18 16.59 6.65
N THR A 297 25.44 17.63 5.85
CA THR A 297 26.54 17.65 4.88
C THR A 297 27.02 19.08 4.62
N PHE A 298 28.27 19.21 4.17
CA PHE A 298 28.87 20.46 3.67
C PHE A 298 29.09 20.43 2.15
N ASP A 299 28.67 19.37 1.46
CA ASP A 299 28.76 19.28 0.00
C ASP A 299 27.61 20.07 -0.66
N GLU A 300 27.95 21.24 -1.20
CA GLU A 300 27.01 22.16 -1.86
C GLU A 300 26.27 21.49 -3.03
N LYS A 301 26.96 20.65 -3.81
CA LYS A 301 26.36 19.99 -4.98
C LYS A 301 25.32 18.96 -4.55
N LEU A 302 25.56 18.25 -3.45
CA LEU A 302 24.57 17.32 -2.89
C LEU A 302 23.34 18.09 -2.37
N CYS A 303 23.55 19.24 -1.71
CA CYS A 303 22.46 20.11 -1.26
C CYS A 303 21.60 20.60 -2.44
N ASP A 304 22.21 21.09 -3.52
CA ASP A 304 21.48 21.57 -4.71
C ASP A 304 20.56 20.49 -5.32
N VAL A 305 21.05 19.25 -5.40
CA VAL A 305 20.27 18.12 -5.93
C VAL A 305 19.10 17.77 -4.99
N ILE A 306 19.30 17.84 -3.68
CA ILE A 306 18.23 17.57 -2.72
C ILE A 306 17.20 18.69 -2.72
N GLU A 307 17.64 19.96 -2.68
CA GLU A 307 16.75 21.13 -2.68
C GLU A 307 15.90 21.22 -3.95
N SER A 308 16.43 20.77 -5.09
CA SER A 308 15.65 20.68 -6.33
C SER A 308 14.69 19.48 -6.37
N ALA A 309 15.06 18.32 -5.80
CA ALA A 309 14.26 17.11 -5.84
C ALA A 309 13.16 17.05 -4.76
N TYR A 310 13.44 17.55 -3.55
CA TYR A 310 12.53 17.55 -2.40
C TYR A 310 11.14 18.13 -2.69
N PRO A 311 11.00 19.36 -3.24
CA PRO A 311 9.69 19.94 -3.49
C PRO A 311 8.88 19.14 -4.53
N LEU A 312 9.57 18.49 -5.47
CA LEU A 312 8.95 17.66 -6.49
C LEU A 312 8.46 16.33 -5.93
N TYR A 313 9.23 15.72 -5.02
CA TYR A 313 8.75 14.55 -4.27
C TYR A 313 7.47 14.89 -3.48
N MET A 314 7.44 16.03 -2.79
CA MET A 314 6.25 16.48 -2.06
C MET A 314 5.05 16.72 -2.98
N LEU A 315 5.29 17.27 -4.18
CA LEU A 315 4.25 17.45 -5.19
C LEU A 315 3.68 16.10 -5.65
N VAL A 316 4.52 15.11 -5.92
CA VAL A 316 4.09 13.75 -6.29
C VAL A 316 3.25 13.14 -5.17
N TYR A 317 3.69 13.23 -3.92
CA TYR A 317 2.95 12.71 -2.78
C TYR A 317 1.54 13.33 -2.65
N ILE A 318 1.44 14.65 -2.83
CA ILE A 318 0.16 15.37 -2.84
C ILE A 318 -0.73 14.87 -3.98
N LEU A 319 -0.17 14.74 -5.18
CA LEU A 319 -0.91 14.27 -6.36
C LEU A 319 -1.40 12.83 -6.20
N ASP A 320 -0.59 11.94 -5.62
CA ASP A 320 -0.95 10.55 -5.33
C ASP A 320 -2.15 10.50 -4.37
N MET A 321 -2.14 11.31 -3.31
CA MET A 321 -3.26 11.39 -2.36
C MET A 321 -4.55 11.90 -3.02
N VAL A 322 -4.45 12.96 -3.85
CA VAL A 322 -5.58 13.51 -4.59
C VAL A 322 -6.10 12.52 -5.64
N PHE A 323 -5.20 11.77 -6.29
CA PHE A 323 -5.54 10.73 -7.25
C PHE A 323 -6.30 9.59 -6.58
N LEU A 324 -5.79 9.07 -5.46
CA LEU A 324 -6.46 8.03 -4.67
C LEU A 324 -7.83 8.50 -4.18
N MET A 325 -7.93 9.76 -3.73
CA MET A 325 -9.20 10.37 -3.35
C MET A 325 -10.21 10.35 -4.50
N ALA A 326 -9.83 10.90 -5.66
CA ALA A 326 -10.70 10.95 -6.84
C ALA A 326 -11.13 9.54 -7.28
N LEU A 327 -10.21 8.58 -7.26
CA LEU A 327 -10.46 7.20 -7.63
C LEU A 327 -11.46 6.53 -6.67
N VAL A 328 -11.26 6.67 -5.36
CA VAL A 328 -12.18 6.16 -4.32
C VAL A 328 -13.56 6.76 -4.49
N VAL A 329 -13.65 8.07 -4.65
CA VAL A 329 -14.91 8.78 -4.88
C VAL A 329 -15.63 8.25 -6.11
N MET A 330 -14.93 8.10 -7.25
CA MET A 330 -15.55 7.60 -8.47
C MET A 330 -16.10 6.19 -8.32
N ILE A 331 -15.37 5.31 -7.64
CA ILE A 331 -15.82 3.93 -7.38
C ILE A 331 -17.04 3.94 -6.45
N LEU A 332 -17.01 4.72 -5.36
CA LEU A 332 -18.11 4.80 -4.39
C LEU A 332 -19.37 5.42 -4.98
N GLN A 333 -19.23 6.37 -5.91
CA GLN A 333 -20.34 6.99 -6.62
C GLN A 333 -20.78 6.19 -7.86
N GLU A 334 -20.16 5.03 -8.11
CA GLU A 334 -20.35 4.22 -9.32
C GLU A 334 -20.23 5.06 -10.61
N GLN A 335 -19.38 6.08 -10.61
CA GLN A 335 -19.18 7.00 -11.72
C GLN A 335 -18.23 6.38 -12.75
N GLY A 336 -18.81 5.61 -13.67
CA GLY A 336 -18.10 5.04 -14.81
C GLY A 336 -18.03 3.51 -14.74
N SER A 337 -17.64 2.91 -15.86
CA SER A 337 -17.44 1.45 -15.92
C SER A 337 -16.11 1.08 -15.29
N THR A 338 -16.09 0.04 -14.44
CA THR A 338 -14.86 -0.52 -13.84
C THR A 338 -13.75 -0.74 -14.87
N LYS A 339 -14.10 -1.23 -16.07
CA LYS A 339 -13.13 -1.47 -17.16
C LYS A 339 -12.43 -0.17 -17.61
N LYS A 340 -13.19 0.93 -17.68
CA LYS A 340 -12.67 2.24 -18.09
C LYS A 340 -11.80 2.85 -17.00
N ILE A 341 -12.20 2.73 -15.72
CA ILE A 341 -11.40 3.17 -14.58
C ILE A 341 -10.06 2.43 -14.56
N LEU A 342 -10.08 1.11 -14.74
CA LEU A 342 -8.87 0.29 -14.82
C LEU A 342 -7.97 0.70 -16.00
N ALA A 343 -8.55 1.01 -17.17
CA ALA A 343 -7.80 1.48 -18.33
C ALA A 343 -7.10 2.82 -18.05
N VAL A 344 -7.77 3.78 -17.42
CA VAL A 344 -7.16 5.06 -17.04
C VAL A 344 -6.01 4.85 -16.05
N CYS A 345 -6.21 4.04 -15.02
CA CYS A 345 -5.16 3.72 -14.05
C CYS A 345 -3.96 3.02 -14.72
N GLY A 346 -4.21 2.08 -15.63
CA GLY A 346 -3.17 1.36 -16.37
C GLY A 346 -2.37 2.29 -17.28
N ILE A 347 -3.03 3.21 -18.00
CA ILE A 347 -2.36 4.21 -18.84
C ILE A 347 -1.53 5.17 -17.98
N ALA A 348 -2.09 5.71 -16.89
CA ALA A 348 -1.37 6.62 -15.99
C ALA A 348 -0.12 5.93 -15.41
N THR A 349 -0.25 4.67 -15.01
CA THR A 349 0.86 3.84 -14.53
C THR A 349 1.92 3.65 -15.61
N ALA A 350 1.54 3.28 -16.83
CA ALA A 350 2.47 3.07 -17.93
C ALA A 350 3.24 4.36 -18.29
N VAL A 351 2.52 5.48 -18.40
CA VAL A 351 3.12 6.80 -18.66
C VAL A 351 4.12 7.18 -17.57
N SER A 352 3.75 6.96 -16.31
CA SER A 352 4.63 7.22 -15.17
C SER A 352 5.91 6.39 -15.22
N ILE A 353 5.81 5.07 -15.45
CA ILE A 353 6.97 4.17 -15.51
C ILE A 353 7.90 4.54 -16.67
N ILE A 354 7.33 4.76 -17.86
CA ILE A 354 8.11 5.11 -19.07
C ILE A 354 8.81 6.45 -18.86
N GLY A 355 8.11 7.44 -18.29
CA GLY A 355 8.68 8.75 -17.98
C GLY A 355 9.85 8.65 -17.00
N ILE A 356 9.66 7.94 -15.88
CA ILE A 356 10.70 7.73 -14.87
C ILE A 356 11.92 7.04 -15.49
N LEU A 357 11.73 6.00 -16.31
CA LEU A 357 12.82 5.31 -17.01
C LEU A 357 13.63 6.26 -17.88
N ILE A 358 12.97 7.02 -18.77
CA ILE A 358 13.66 7.94 -19.70
C ILE A 358 14.42 9.01 -18.91
N CYS A 359 13.77 9.64 -17.92
CA CYS A 359 14.38 10.70 -17.14
C CYS A 359 15.49 10.21 -16.21
N GLY A 360 15.38 8.99 -15.68
CA GLY A 360 16.42 8.38 -14.85
C GLY A 360 17.74 8.21 -15.60
N PHE A 361 17.70 7.90 -16.89
CA PHE A 361 18.91 7.79 -17.72
C PHE A 361 19.44 9.13 -18.27
N THR A 362 18.65 10.21 -18.23
CA THR A 362 18.97 11.44 -19.00
C THR A 362 19.02 12.74 -18.19
N ALA A 363 18.27 12.85 -17.09
CA ALA A 363 17.99 14.13 -16.44
C ALA A 363 18.00 14.09 -14.89
N GLY A 364 18.21 12.93 -14.27
CA GLY A 364 18.40 12.79 -12.83
C GLY A 364 17.12 12.81 -12.00
N LEU A 365 17.29 12.86 -10.66
CA LEU A 365 16.22 12.65 -9.68
C LEU A 365 15.04 13.64 -9.77
N PRO A 366 15.25 14.97 -9.89
CA PRO A 366 14.15 15.92 -10.07
C PRO A 366 13.26 15.60 -11.28
N ALA A 367 13.86 15.23 -12.41
CA ALA A 367 13.14 14.94 -13.64
C ALA A 367 12.27 13.68 -13.51
N MET A 368 12.74 12.65 -12.79
CA MET A 368 11.94 11.47 -12.48
C MET A 368 10.65 11.85 -11.74
N TYR A 369 10.73 12.71 -10.72
CA TYR A 369 9.54 13.18 -9.99
C TYR A 369 8.60 14.04 -10.84
N ILE A 370 9.13 14.91 -11.70
CA ILE A 370 8.31 15.69 -12.64
C ILE A 370 7.47 14.78 -13.54
N THR A 371 8.08 13.73 -14.09
CA THR A 371 7.33 12.80 -14.95
C THR A 371 6.27 12.00 -14.21
N ALA A 372 6.53 11.62 -12.96
CA ALA A 372 5.53 10.98 -12.10
C ALA A 372 4.34 11.93 -11.86
N ALA A 373 4.62 13.16 -11.44
CA ALA A 373 3.61 14.19 -11.23
C ALA A 373 2.79 14.48 -12.50
N ALA A 374 3.45 14.58 -13.66
CA ALA A 374 2.76 14.81 -14.93
C ALA A 374 1.81 13.64 -15.27
N ALA A 375 2.24 12.39 -15.04
CA ALA A 375 1.42 11.22 -15.25
C ALA A 375 0.19 11.20 -14.33
N ASP A 376 0.34 11.60 -13.07
CA ASP A 376 -0.76 11.68 -12.11
C ASP A 376 -1.77 12.76 -12.50
N VAL A 377 -1.31 13.92 -12.93
CA VAL A 377 -2.19 14.99 -13.45
C VAL A 377 -2.97 14.50 -14.67
N ILE A 378 -2.31 13.86 -15.64
CA ILE A 378 -2.97 13.31 -16.83
C ILE A 378 -4.02 12.27 -16.44
N GLY A 379 -3.66 11.35 -15.54
CA GLY A 379 -4.59 10.34 -15.07
C GLY A 379 -5.76 10.95 -14.28
N LEU A 380 -5.52 11.96 -13.45
CA LEU A 380 -6.56 12.68 -12.71
C LEU A 380 -7.54 13.38 -13.65
N ILE A 381 -7.04 14.08 -14.67
CA ILE A 381 -7.86 14.68 -15.73
C ILE A 381 -8.69 13.59 -16.42
N GLY A 382 -8.08 12.45 -16.74
CA GLY A 382 -8.76 11.29 -17.33
C GLY A 382 -9.88 10.74 -16.45
N LEU A 383 -9.67 10.66 -15.13
CA LEU A 383 -10.69 10.24 -14.16
C LEU A 383 -11.83 11.27 -14.08
N LEU A 384 -11.51 12.55 -13.88
CA LEU A 384 -12.50 13.62 -13.70
C LEU A 384 -13.35 13.90 -14.96
N TYR A 385 -12.72 13.89 -16.14
CA TYR A 385 -13.42 14.06 -17.41
C TYR A 385 -14.49 12.97 -17.61
N ARG A 386 -14.18 11.74 -17.18
CA ARG A 386 -15.11 10.60 -17.27
C ARG A 386 -16.23 10.69 -16.23
N GLY A 387 -15.96 11.19 -15.02
CA GLY A 387 -16.97 11.45 -14.00
C GLY A 387 -18.03 12.46 -14.48
N ASN A 388 -17.60 13.50 -15.20
CA ASN A 388 -18.49 14.57 -15.68
C ASN A 388 -19.37 14.19 -16.89
N ILE A 389 -18.88 13.37 -17.83
CA ILE A 389 -19.68 12.98 -19.02
C ILE A 389 -20.97 12.24 -18.64
N ARG A 390 -20.98 11.47 -17.55
CA ARG A 390 -22.18 10.73 -17.14
C ARG A 390 -23.26 11.62 -16.52
N ARG A 391 -22.91 12.79 -15.97
CA ARG A 391 -23.88 13.78 -15.46
C ARG A 391 -24.58 14.55 -16.58
N SER A 392 -23.98 14.65 -17.76
CA SER A 392 -24.56 15.34 -18.92
C SER A 392 -25.64 14.54 -19.66
N HIS A 393 -25.78 13.24 -19.38
CA HIS A 393 -26.72 12.35 -20.05
C HIS A 393 -27.87 11.87 -19.16
N HIS A 394 -28.07 12.50 -18.00
CA HIS A 394 -29.18 12.24 -17.10
C HIS A 394 -29.99 13.50 -16.82
#